data_AF-A0A093UH67-F1
#
_entry.id   AF-A0A093UH67-F1
#
_cell.length_a   1.000
_cell.length_b   1.000
_cell.length_c   1.000
_cell.angle_alpha   90.00
_cell.angle_beta   90.00
_cell.angle_gamma   90.00
#
_symmetry.space_group_name_H-M   'P 1'
#
loop_
_entity.id
_entity.type
_entity.pdbx_description
1 polymer ?
#
loop_
_entity_poly.entity_id
_entity_poly.type
_entity_poly.pdbx_seq_one_letter_code
_entity_poly.pdbx_strand_id
1 'polypeptide(L)'
;MPHNTERDTELQSVLNLLMPIRRQRLSRSERQQRQEEQQLIRIAEQQHYHQQQVESLRQASHTQRDTFARETQGQRQTLEHLKKHLVAEQRLLSEIATETQQVQATQRQHENQRRQVDDAQNATRQCQKAVEKLEYLLTLPQEHV
;
A
#
# COMPACT_ATOMS: atom_id res chain seq x y z
N MET A 1 1.11 -28.74 52.41
CA MET A 1 0.31 -28.01 51.40
C MET A 1 0.84 -28.36 50.00
N PRO A 2 0.44 -29.51 49.41
CA PRO A 2 0.95 -29.99 48.11
C PRO A 2 0.25 -29.38 46.88
N HIS A 3 -0.89 -28.71 47.06
CA HIS A 3 -1.70 -28.19 45.95
C HIS A 3 -1.09 -26.99 45.21
N ASN A 4 -0.08 -26.32 45.77
CA ASN A 4 0.58 -25.18 45.12
C ASN A 4 1.58 -25.66 44.06
N THR A 5 2.37 -26.68 44.38
CA THR A 5 3.39 -27.23 43.47
C THR A 5 2.77 -27.90 42.24
N GLU A 6 1.64 -28.60 42.39
CA GLU A 6 0.95 -29.21 41.24
C GLU A 6 0.41 -28.14 40.27
N ARG A 7 -0.21 -27.08 40.80
CA ARG A 7 -0.70 -25.95 40.00
C ARG A 7 0.43 -25.19 39.30
N ASP A 8 1.57 -25.02 39.96
CA ASP A 8 2.74 -24.37 39.36
C ASP A 8 3.33 -25.20 38.21
N THR A 9 3.36 -26.53 38.36
CA THR A 9 3.80 -27.43 37.28
C THR A 9 2.83 -27.46 36.10
N GLU A 10 1.52 -27.43 36.36
CA GLU A 10 0.48 -27.32 35.33
C GLU A 10 0.57 -25.97 34.60
N LEU A 11 0.77 -24.87 35.33
CA LEU A 11 0.94 -23.54 34.76
C LEU A 11 2.18 -23.48 33.86
N GLN A 12 3.31 -24.00 34.32
CA GLN A 12 4.54 -24.06 33.53
C GLN A 12 4.37 -24.90 32.26
N SER A 13 3.66 -26.03 32.35
CA SER A 13 3.33 -26.88 31.20
C SER A 13 2.47 -26.12 30.17
N VAL A 14 1.43 -25.42 30.62
CA VAL A 14 0.56 -24.61 29.76
C VAL A 14 1.32 -23.45 29.12
N LEU A 15 2.19 -22.75 29.85
CA LEU A 15 3.02 -21.67 29.31
C LEU A 15 4.00 -22.17 28.26
N ASN A 16 4.66 -23.31 28.51
CA ASN A 16 5.55 -23.96 27.56
C ASN A 16 4.84 -24.41 26.28
N LEU A 17 3.57 -24.82 26.38
CA LEU A 17 2.74 -25.14 25.22
C LEU A 17 2.30 -23.88 24.45
N LEU A 18 1.94 -22.81 25.16
CA LEU A 18 1.46 -21.56 24.55
C LEU A 18 2.57 -20.76 23.87
N MET A 19 3.80 -20.83 24.37
CA MET A 19 4.94 -20.08 23.86
C MET A 19 5.20 -20.29 22.35
N PRO A 20 5.37 -21.53 21.84
CA PRO A 20 5.57 -21.74 20.41
C PRO A 20 4.38 -21.27 19.56
N ILE A 21 3.15 -21.40 20.07
CA ILE A 21 1.94 -20.93 19.37
C ILE A 21 1.97 -19.40 19.23
N ARG A 22 2.34 -18.66 20.28
CA ARG A 22 2.43 -17.20 20.23
C ARG A 22 3.57 -16.71 19.33
N ARG A 23 4.74 -17.35 19.38
CA ARG A 23 5.84 -17.06 18.44
C ARG A 23 5.46 -17.33 16.99
N GLN A 24 4.73 -18.41 16.72
CA GLN A 24 4.23 -18.69 15.38
C GLN A 24 3.24 -17.62 14.91
N ARG A 25 2.32 -17.17 15.77
CA ARG A 25 1.38 -16.09 15.44
C ARG A 25 2.11 -14.77 15.16
N LEU A 26 3.11 -14.43 15.97
CA LEU A 26 3.96 -13.26 15.73
C LEU A 26 4.68 -13.35 14.38
N SER A 27 5.30 -14.49 14.07
CA SER A 27 5.98 -14.66 12.78
C SER A 27 5.01 -14.53 11.59
N ARG A 28 3.75 -15.00 11.74
CA ARG A 28 2.71 -14.82 10.71
C ARG A 28 2.31 -13.35 10.57
N SER A 29 2.10 -12.61 11.66
CA SER A 29 1.74 -11.20 11.60
C SER A 29 2.85 -10.35 10.98
N GLU A 30 4.12 -10.63 11.32
CA GLU A 30 5.27 -9.94 10.72
C GLU A 30 5.43 -10.22 9.22
N ARG A 31 5.06 -11.44 8.77
CA ARG A 31 5.01 -11.74 7.33
C ARG A 31 3.88 -10.98 6.65
N GLN A 32 2.69 -10.94 7.27
CA GLN A 32 1.56 -10.18 6.74
C GLN A 32 1.92 -8.71 6.62
N GLN A 33 2.45 -8.10 7.68
CA GLN A 33 2.87 -6.70 7.69
C GLN A 33 3.85 -6.40 6.54
N ARG A 34 4.89 -7.23 6.37
CA ARG A 34 5.84 -7.08 5.26
C ARG A 34 5.18 -7.18 3.88
N GLN A 35 4.19 -8.06 3.72
CA GLN A 35 3.44 -8.19 2.48
C GLN A 35 2.61 -6.94 2.19
N GLU A 36 1.90 -6.41 3.18
CA GLU A 36 1.11 -5.18 3.04
C GLU A 36 2.01 -3.97 2.73
N GLU A 37 3.17 -3.88 3.39
CA GLU A 37 4.16 -2.81 3.13
C GLU A 37 4.72 -2.91 1.70
N GLN A 38 5.02 -4.11 1.22
CA GLN A 38 5.45 -4.31 -0.18
C GLN A 38 4.35 -3.95 -1.18
N GLN A 39 3.09 -4.27 -0.88
CA GLN A 39 1.96 -3.88 -1.72
C GLN A 39 1.80 -2.36 -1.76
N LEU A 40 1.97 -1.67 -0.63
CA LEU A 40 1.93 -0.21 -0.56
C LEU A 40 2.99 0.43 -1.45
N ILE A 41 4.23 -0.10 -1.42
CA ILE A 41 5.31 0.38 -2.30
C ILE A 41 4.94 0.23 -3.77
N ARG A 42 4.43 -0.95 -4.18
CA ARG A 42 4.02 -1.19 -5.58
C ARG A 42 2.92 -0.24 -6.03
N ILE A 43 1.94 0.04 -5.17
CA ILE A 43 0.85 0.96 -5.48
C ILE A 43 1.38 2.40 -5.60
N ALA A 44 2.32 2.79 -4.73
CA ALA A 44 2.96 4.11 -4.81
C ALA A 44 3.76 4.27 -6.12
N GLU A 45 4.50 3.23 -6.54
CA GLU A 45 5.21 3.21 -7.83
C GLU A 45 4.23 3.34 -9.02
N GLN A 46 3.12 2.61 -9.00
CA GLN A 46 2.08 2.72 -10.03
C GLN A 46 1.44 4.11 -10.06
N GLN A 47 1.13 4.68 -8.90
CA GLN A 47 0.60 6.04 -8.81
C GLN A 47 1.58 7.06 -9.42
N HIS A 48 2.87 6.93 -9.13
CA HIS A 48 3.90 7.79 -9.69
C HIS A 48 3.98 7.64 -11.21
N TYR A 49 3.94 6.41 -11.72
CA TYR A 49 3.92 6.12 -13.16
C TYR A 49 2.75 6.81 -13.87
N HIS A 50 1.52 6.66 -13.36
CA HIS A 50 0.35 7.31 -13.97
C HIS A 50 0.43 8.84 -13.90
N GLN A 51 0.97 9.40 -12.81
CA GLN A 51 1.18 10.85 -12.70
C GLN A 51 2.15 11.35 -13.77
N GLN A 52 3.29 10.68 -13.96
CA GLN A 52 4.25 10.99 -15.02
C GLN A 52 3.62 10.87 -16.41
N GLN A 53 2.78 9.85 -16.63
CA GLN A 53 2.09 9.66 -17.90
C GLN A 53 1.11 10.80 -18.21
N VAL A 54 0.33 11.25 -17.22
CA VAL A 54 -0.55 12.42 -17.36
C VAL A 54 0.25 13.68 -17.69
N GLU A 55 1.38 13.91 -17.02
CA GLU A 55 2.23 15.07 -17.28
C GLU A 55 2.82 15.04 -18.69
N SER A 56 3.33 13.89 -19.12
CA SER A 56 3.82 13.67 -20.49
C SER A 56 2.75 13.94 -21.55
N LEU A 57 1.54 13.40 -21.37
CA LEU A 57 0.42 13.63 -22.28
C LEU A 57 0.01 15.11 -22.31
N ARG A 58 0.02 15.81 -21.16
CA ARG A 58 -0.27 17.25 -21.11
C ARG A 58 0.77 18.07 -21.86
N GLN A 59 2.05 17.73 -21.71
CA GLN A 59 3.14 18.38 -22.46
C GLN A 59 3.01 18.13 -23.97
N ALA A 60 2.70 16.90 -24.37
CA ALA A 60 2.43 16.56 -25.77
C ALA A 60 1.24 17.36 -26.32
N SER A 61 0.14 17.47 -25.55
CA SER A 61 -1.03 18.27 -25.91
C SER A 61 -0.69 19.73 -26.15
N HIS A 62 0.07 20.33 -25.22
CA HIS A 62 0.47 21.72 -25.31
C HIS A 62 1.38 21.96 -26.52
N THR A 63 2.35 21.07 -26.75
CA THR A 63 3.27 21.13 -27.89
C THR A 63 2.51 21.04 -29.20
N GLN A 64 1.56 20.09 -29.32
CA GLN A 64 0.73 19.91 -30.51
C GLN A 64 -0.12 21.16 -30.81
N ARG A 65 -0.70 21.77 -29.77
CA ARG A 65 -1.47 23.02 -29.91
C ARG A 65 -0.58 24.17 -30.36
N ASP A 66 0.61 24.31 -29.80
CA ASP A 66 1.56 25.36 -30.15
C ASP A 66 2.07 25.21 -31.58
N THR A 67 2.41 23.98 -32.01
CA THR A 67 2.81 23.71 -33.40
C THR A 67 1.69 24.03 -34.37
N PHE A 68 0.47 23.59 -34.07
CA PHE A 68 -0.69 23.89 -34.91
C PHE A 68 -0.98 25.39 -34.98
N ALA A 69 -0.91 26.11 -33.85
CA ALA A 69 -1.08 27.56 -33.83
C ALA A 69 -0.05 28.27 -34.74
N ARG A 70 1.22 27.85 -34.69
CA ARG A 70 2.28 28.40 -35.55
C ARG A 70 2.06 28.08 -37.04
N GLU A 71 1.64 26.87 -37.37
CA GLU A 71 1.37 26.43 -38.75
C GLU A 71 0.13 27.11 -39.36
N THR A 72 -0.85 27.44 -38.52
CA THR A 72 -2.12 28.03 -38.97
C THR A 72 -2.13 29.56 -38.93
N GLN A 73 -1.19 30.20 -38.22
CA GLN A 73 -1.14 31.65 -38.09
C GLN A 73 -0.94 32.33 -39.45
N GLY A 74 -1.97 33.06 -39.90
CA GLY A 74 -1.94 33.80 -41.17
C GLY A 74 -2.05 32.94 -42.44
N GLN A 75 -2.27 31.62 -42.31
CA GLN A 75 -2.39 30.71 -43.45
C GLN A 75 -3.82 30.20 -43.64
N ARG A 76 -4.24 30.03 -44.90
CA ARG A 76 -5.52 29.37 -45.22
C ARG A 76 -5.36 27.86 -45.06
N GLN A 77 -6.15 27.30 -44.16
CA GLN A 77 -6.15 25.87 -43.85
C GLN A 77 -7.27 25.14 -44.60
N THR A 78 -7.00 23.91 -45.04
CA THR A 78 -8.04 23.07 -45.62
C THR A 78 -8.94 22.52 -44.51
N LEU A 79 -10.23 22.36 -44.82
CA LEU A 79 -11.19 21.80 -43.87
C LEU A 79 -10.81 20.37 -43.44
N GLU A 80 -10.20 19.58 -44.33
CA GLU A 80 -9.67 18.26 -43.99
C GLU A 80 -8.53 18.33 -42.97
N HIS A 81 -7.61 19.29 -43.10
CA HIS A 81 -6.52 19.45 -42.16
C HIS A 81 -7.02 19.83 -40.77
N LEU A 82 -7.98 20.77 -40.68
CA LEU A 82 -8.60 21.17 -39.42
C LEU A 82 -9.33 19.98 -38.75
N LYS A 83 -10.05 19.17 -39.52
CA LYS A 83 -10.71 17.96 -39.01
C LYS A 83 -9.71 16.94 -38.48
N LYS A 84 -8.61 16.69 -39.20
CA LYS A 84 -7.55 15.78 -38.74
C LYS A 84 -6.94 16.24 -37.42
N HIS A 85 -6.66 17.54 -37.28
CA HIS A 85 -6.14 18.10 -36.04
C HIS A 85 -7.13 17.95 -34.88
N LEU A 86 -8.41 18.26 -35.10
CA LEU A 86 -9.46 18.12 -34.10
C LEU A 86 -9.62 16.66 -33.62
N VAL A 87 -9.56 15.69 -34.53
CA VAL A 87 -9.59 14.26 -34.15
C VAL A 87 -8.38 13.87 -33.32
N ALA A 88 -7.18 14.33 -33.69
CA ALA A 88 -5.96 14.06 -32.93
C ALA A 88 -6.03 14.67 -31.51
N GLU A 89 -6.49 15.91 -31.40
CA GLU A 89 -6.66 16.59 -30.12
C GLU A 89 -7.70 15.89 -29.23
N GLN A 90 -8.84 15.48 -29.79
CA GLN A 90 -9.86 14.74 -29.04
C GLN A 90 -9.33 13.41 -28.48
N ARG A 91 -8.54 12.66 -29.27
CA ARG A 91 -7.91 11.43 -28.80
C ARG A 91 -6.99 11.70 -27.62
N LEU A 92 -6.13 12.70 -27.75
CA LEU A 92 -5.14 13.01 -26.72
C LEU A 92 -5.80 13.54 -25.43
N LEU A 93 -6.88 14.32 -25.54
CA LEU A 93 -7.70 14.71 -24.39
C LEU A 93 -8.40 13.51 -23.73
N SER A 94 -8.88 12.54 -24.53
CA SER A 94 -9.49 11.32 -24.00
C SER A 94 -8.47 10.42 -23.27
N GLU A 95 -7.23 10.36 -23.75
CA GLU A 95 -6.12 9.66 -23.09
C GLU A 95 -5.75 10.35 -21.77
N ILE A 96 -5.64 11.69 -21.75
CA ILE A 96 -5.41 12.46 -20.51
C ILE A 96 -6.53 12.20 -19.49
N ALA A 97 -7.79 12.19 -19.92
CA ALA A 97 -8.92 11.92 -19.04
C ALA A 97 -8.86 10.50 -18.45
N THR A 98 -8.53 9.52 -19.28
CA THR A 98 -8.38 8.12 -18.86
C THR A 98 -7.25 7.95 -17.84
N GLU A 99 -6.06 8.48 -18.11
CA GLU A 99 -4.93 8.41 -17.19
C GLU A 99 -5.20 9.19 -15.89
N THR A 100 -5.89 10.33 -15.97
CA THR A 100 -6.30 11.09 -14.78
C THR A 100 -7.24 10.26 -13.89
N GLN A 101 -8.15 9.50 -14.49
CA GLN A 101 -9.02 8.58 -13.75
C GLN A 101 -8.21 7.45 -13.11
N GLN A 102 -7.19 6.92 -13.79
CA GLN A 102 -6.30 5.90 -13.23
C GLN A 102 -5.48 6.42 -12.03
N VAL A 103 -4.99 7.66 -12.10
CA VAL A 103 -4.34 8.32 -10.94
C VAL A 103 -5.28 8.40 -9.74
N GLN A 104 -6.54 8.80 -9.96
CA GLN A 104 -7.52 8.88 -8.86
C GLN A 104 -7.85 7.50 -8.28
N ALA A 105 -7.96 6.47 -9.13
CA ALA A 105 -8.22 5.10 -8.70
C ALA A 105 -7.04 4.55 -7.87
N THR A 106 -5.81 4.70 -8.35
CA THR A 106 -4.60 4.27 -7.64
C THR A 106 -4.39 5.04 -6.34
N GLN A 107 -4.75 6.32 -6.29
CA GLN A 107 -4.70 7.10 -5.04
C GLN A 107 -5.66 6.57 -3.97
N ARG A 108 -6.90 6.22 -4.35
CA ARG A 108 -7.84 5.56 -3.43
C ARG A 108 -7.32 4.20 -2.96
N GLN A 109 -6.72 3.43 -3.87
CA GLN A 109 -6.11 2.16 -3.54
C GLN A 109 -4.94 2.34 -2.56
N HIS A 110 -4.11 3.35 -2.75
CA HIS A 110 -3.00 3.69 -1.85
C HIS A 110 -3.51 4.02 -0.44
N GLU A 111 -4.55 4.84 -0.33
CA GLU A 111 -5.16 5.17 0.98
C GLU A 111 -5.71 3.94 1.70
N ASN A 112 -6.39 3.05 0.97
CA ASN A 112 -6.90 1.80 1.53
C ASN A 112 -5.76 0.88 1.97
N GLN A 113 -4.73 0.73 1.14
CA GLN A 113 -3.56 -0.08 1.46
C GLN A 113 -2.81 0.46 2.68
N ARG A 114 -2.72 1.78 2.83
CA ARG A 114 -2.10 2.40 4.00
C ARG A 114 -2.82 2.02 5.29
N ARG A 115 -4.16 2.00 5.28
CA ARG A 115 -4.95 1.52 6.44
C ARG A 115 -4.69 0.05 6.74
N GLN A 116 -4.56 -0.79 5.71
CA GLN A 116 -4.23 -2.22 5.89
C GLN A 116 -2.84 -2.42 6.50
N VAL A 117 -1.87 -1.60 6.12
CA VAL A 117 -0.54 -1.58 6.76
C VAL A 117 -0.65 -1.18 8.23
N ASP A 118 -1.40 -0.12 8.54
CA ASP A 118 -1.60 0.34 9.92
C ASP A 118 -2.26 -0.76 10.78
N ASP A 119 -3.28 -1.45 10.24
CA ASP A 119 -3.94 -2.57 10.91
C ASP A 119 -2.99 -3.75 11.11
N ALA A 120 -2.18 -4.10 10.11
CA ALA A 120 -1.19 -5.18 10.20
C ALA A 120 -0.10 -4.85 11.24
N GLN A 121 0.37 -3.60 11.29
CA GLN A 121 1.32 -3.14 12.30
C GLN A 121 0.73 -3.23 13.71
N ASN A 122 -0.52 -2.81 13.89
CA ASN A 122 -1.21 -2.92 15.18
C ASN A 122 -1.36 -4.39 15.61
N ALA A 123 -1.72 -5.29 14.69
CA ALA A 123 -1.82 -6.72 14.96
C ALA A 123 -0.46 -7.34 15.33
N THR A 124 0.61 -6.96 14.64
CA THR A 124 1.97 -7.40 14.97
C THR A 124 2.36 -6.94 16.37
N ARG A 125 2.12 -5.67 16.71
CA ARG A 125 2.42 -5.13 18.04
C ARG A 125 1.65 -5.86 19.15
N GLN A 126 0.40 -6.23 18.92
CA GLN A 126 -0.38 -7.05 19.87
C GLN A 126 0.22 -8.45 20.04
N CYS A 127 0.68 -9.08 18.95
CA CYS A 127 1.34 -10.38 19.01
C CYS A 127 2.69 -10.31 19.75
N GLN A 128 3.47 -9.25 19.54
CA GLN A 128 4.73 -9.00 20.27
C GLN A 128 4.46 -8.88 21.77
N LYS A 129 3.52 -8.03 22.18
CA LYS A 129 3.11 -7.90 23.59
C LYS A 129 2.66 -9.23 24.21
N ALA A 130 1.96 -10.07 23.45
CA ALA A 130 1.53 -11.38 23.93
C ALA A 130 2.70 -12.35 24.13
N VAL A 131 3.72 -12.29 23.26
CA VAL A 131 4.98 -13.04 23.40
C VAL A 131 5.75 -12.53 24.62
N GLU A 132 5.99 -11.23 24.71
CA GLU A 132 6.69 -10.58 25.83
C GLU A 132 6.02 -10.90 27.17
N LYS A 133 4.68 -10.88 27.23
CA LYS A 133 3.93 -11.24 28.45
C LYS A 133 4.18 -12.69 28.86
N LEU A 134 4.22 -13.63 27.90
CA LEU A 134 4.51 -15.03 28.22
C LEU A 134 5.96 -15.24 28.62
N GLU A 135 6.91 -14.57 27.95
CA GLU A 135 8.32 -14.60 28.33
C GLU A 135 8.50 -14.05 29.73
N TYR A 136 7.85 -12.94 30.06
CA TYR A 136 7.84 -12.37 31.41
C TYR A 136 7.30 -13.37 32.45
N LEU A 137 6.15 -14.00 32.18
CA LEU A 137 5.56 -15.01 33.07
C LEU A 137 6.44 -16.25 33.26
N LEU A 138 7.24 -16.63 32.25
CA LEU A 138 8.21 -17.72 32.35
C LEU A 138 9.48 -17.31 33.10
N THR A 139 9.83 -16.02 33.09
CA THR A 139 11.00 -15.46 33.80
C THR A 139 10.70 -15.01 35.21
N LEU A 140 9.42 -14.79 35.56
CA LEU A 140 9.00 -14.60 36.94
C LEU A 140 9.45 -15.84 37.69
N PRO A 141 10.46 -15.74 38.56
CA PRO A 141 10.83 -16.85 39.40
C PRO A 141 9.58 -17.25 40.19
N GLN A 142 9.53 -18.50 40.62
CA GLN A 142 8.64 -18.93 41.70
C GLN A 142 9.00 -18.13 42.98
N GLU A 143 8.75 -16.82 43.01
CA GLU A 143 8.87 -15.93 44.17
C GLU A 143 7.71 -16.20 45.13
N HIS A 144 7.51 -17.47 45.46
CA HIS A 144 6.72 -17.91 46.59
C HIS A 144 7.60 -18.88 47.37
N VAL A 145 8.39 -18.28 48.28
CA VAL A 145 8.74 -18.89 49.57
C VAL A 145 7.47 -19.36 50.26
#